data_AF-A0A7J4ACJ3-F1
#
_entry.id   AF-A0A7J4ACJ3-F1
#
_cell.length_a   1.000
_cell.length_b   1.000
_cell.length_c   1.000
_cell.angle_alpha   90.00
_cell.angle_beta   90.00
_cell.angle_gamma   90.00
#
_symmetry.space_group_name_H-M   'P 1'
#
loop_
_entity.id
_entity.type
_entity.pdbx_description
1 polymer ?
#
loop_
_entity_poly.entity_id
_entity_poly.type
_entity_poly.pdbx_seq_one_letter_code
_entity_poly.pdbx_strand_id
1 'polypeptide(L)' 'MPTCPKCGQQTDKPIKTWVLAPKGKKPLNIGLFKCPNGHYFRKAVI' A
#
# COMPACT_ATOMS: atom_id res chain seq x y z
N MET A 1 7.46 7.10 -1.59
CA MET A 1 7.58 6.04 -0.58
C MET A 1 6.36 6.07 0.34
N PRO A 2 5.56 5.00 0.43
CA PRO A 2 4.37 4.97 1.26
C PRO A 2 4.69 5.15 2.75
N THR A 3 4.15 6.23 3.30
CA THR A 3 4.20 6.53 4.73
C THR A 3 3.24 5.64 5.52
N CYS A 4 3.74 5.03 6.59
CA CYS A 4 2.93 4.29 7.55
C CYS A 4 1.98 5.25 8.28
N PRO A 5 0.65 5.01 8.26
CA PRO A 5 -0.32 5.92 8.86
C PRO A 5 -0.28 5.96 10.40
N LYS A 6 0.43 5.01 11.04
CA LYS A 6 0.51 4.94 12.50
C LYS A 6 1.72 5.67 13.10
N CYS A 7 2.88 5.61 12.44
CA CYS A 7 4.13 6.11 12.99
C CYS A 7 4.89 7.08 12.08
N GLY A 8 4.37 7.36 10.88
CA GLY A 8 4.99 8.33 9.96
C GLY A 8 6.25 7.82 9.26
N GLN A 9 6.74 6.62 9.54
CA GLN A 9 7.90 6.06 8.84
C GLN A 9 7.58 5.73 7.38
N GLN A 10 8.56 5.92 6.50
CA GLN A 10 8.48 5.56 5.10
C GLN A 10 8.84 4.08 4.89
N THR A 11 8.17 3.42 3.97
CA THR A 11 8.47 2.05 3.56
C THR A 11 8.56 1.98 2.05
N ASP A 12 9.64 1.39 1.52
CA ASP A 12 9.91 1.42 0.08
C ASP A 12 9.14 0.35 -0.71
N LYS A 13 9.16 -0.89 -0.23
CA LYS A 13 8.75 -2.05 -1.03
C LYS A 13 7.45 -2.67 -0.50
N PRO A 14 6.43 -2.86 -1.35
CA PRO A 14 5.27 -3.64 -0.98
C PRO A 14 5.65 -5.12 -0.89
N ILE A 15 5.09 -5.82 0.08
CA ILE A 15 5.18 -7.29 0.22
C ILE A 15 4.37 -7.97 -0.88
N LYS A 16 3.21 -7.42 -1.20
CA LYS A 16 2.32 -7.94 -2.23
C LYS A 16 1.58 -6.79 -2.89
N THR A 17 1.33 -6.92 -4.19
CA THR A 17 0.52 -5.98 -4.96
C THR A 17 -0.66 -6.71 -5.61
N TRP A 18 -1.75 -6.01 -5.83
CA TRP A 18 -2.90 -6.49 -6.61
C TRP A 18 -3.66 -5.31 -7.22
N VAL A 19 -4.41 -5.61 -8.29
CA VAL A 19 -5.26 -4.63 -8.97
C VAL A 19 -6.67 -4.70 -8.39
N LEU A 20 -7.22 -3.56 -8.00
CA LEU A 20 -8.63 -3.38 -7.71
C LEU A 20 -9.29 -2.70 -8.92
N ALA A 21 -10.04 -3.45 -9.71
CA ALA A 21 -10.66 -2.97 -10.95
C ALA A 21 -12.19 -3.19 -10.95
N PRO A 22 -12.98 -2.30 -10.32
CA PRO A 22 -14.43 -2.35 -10.40
C PRO A 22 -14.90 -2.01 -11.82
N LYS A 23 -15.97 -2.65 -12.29
CA LYS A 23 -16.56 -2.38 -13.61
C LYS A 23 -16.99 -0.90 -13.70
N GLY A 24 -16.53 -0.19 -14.73
CA GLY A 24 -16.86 1.22 -14.98
C GLY A 24 -16.12 2.23 -14.09
N LYS A 25 -15.09 1.80 -13.34
CA LYS A 25 -14.20 2.69 -12.56
C LYS A 25 -12.75 2.51 -12.99
N LYS A 26 -11.92 3.53 -12.73
CA LYS A 26 -10.48 3.43 -12.99
C LYS A 26 -9.87 2.36 -12.08
N PRO A 27 -9.06 1.43 -12.62
CA PRO A 27 -8.37 0.43 -11.81
C PRO A 27 -7.34 1.10 -10.89
N LEU A 28 -7.17 0.54 -9.70
CA LEU A 28 -6.21 1.00 -8.70
C LEU A 28 -5.27 -0.14 -8.33
N ASN A 29 -3.97 0.12 -8.39
CA ASN A 29 -2.97 -0.82 -7.87
C ASN A 29 -2.81 -0.59 -6.36
N ILE A 30 -3.04 -1.64 -5.58
CA ILE A 30 -2.90 -1.62 -4.12
C ILE A 30 -1.68 -2.44 -3.72
N GLY A 31 -0.85 -1.86 -2.85
CA GLY A 31 0.26 -2.54 -2.21
C GLY A 31 -0.01 -2.80 -0.73
N LEU A 32 0.36 -3.98 -0.26
CA LEU A 32 0.48 -4.31 1.16
C LEU A 32 1.91 -4.04 1.61
N PHE A 33 2.08 -3.24 2.65
CA PHE A 33 3.37 -2.88 3.24
C PHE A 33 3.46 -3.38 4.67
N LYS A 34 4.67 -3.65 5.14
CA LYS A 34 4.98 -3.88 6.55
C LYS A 34 5.87 -2.76 7.04
N CYS A 35 5.37 -2.02 8.02
CA CYS A 35 6.13 -1.02 8.74
C CYS A 35 7.26 -1.70 9.53
N PRO A 36 8.43 -1.05 9.69
CA PRO A 36 9.48 -1.55 10.60
C PRO A 36 8.98 -1.81 12.03
N ASN A 37 8.00 -1.04 12.50
CA ASN A 37 7.33 -1.23 13.79
C ASN A 37 6.36 -2.45 13.84
N GLY A 38 6.35 -3.30 12.81
CA GLY A 38 5.64 -4.58 12.78
C GLY A 38 4.21 -4.55 12.24
N HIS A 39 3.60 -3.36 12.07
CA HIS A 39 2.23 -3.24 11.54
C HIS A 39 2.16 -3.39 10.01
N TYR A 40 1.08 -3.98 9.52
CA TYR A 40 0.76 -4.02 8.11
C TYR A 40 -0.22 -2.90 7.73
N PHE A 41 -0.03 -2.32 6.55
CA PHE A 41 -0.95 -1.32 6.00
C PHE A 41 -1.04 -1.43 4.48
N ARG A 42 -2.14 -0.95 3.92
CA ARG A 42 -2.38 -0.94 2.47
C ARG A 42 -2.31 0.49 1.95
N LYS A 43 -1.70 0.69 0.79
CA LYS A 43 -1.66 2.00 0.12
C LYS A 43 -1.71 1.81 -1.39
N ALA A 44 -2.31 2.77 -2.08
CA ALA A 44 -2.24 2.84 -3.54
C ALA A 44 -0.77 3.00 -3.97
N VAL A 45 -0.37 2.20 -4.94
CA VAL A 45 0.95 2.29 -5.60
C VAL A 45 0.66 2.92 -6.96
N ILE A 46 1.02 4.19 -7.10
CA ILE A 46 0.88 4.96 -8.35
C ILE A 46 2.23 4.94 -9.05
#